data_AF-A0A4Q9N5A2-F1
#
_entry.id   AF-A0A4Q9N5A2-F1
#
_cell.length_a   1.000
_cell.length_b   1.000
_cell.length_c   1.000
_cell.angle_alpha   90.00
_cell.angle_beta   90.00
_cell.angle_gamma   90.00
#
_symmetry.space_group_name_H-M   'P 1'
#
loop_
_entity.id
_entity.type
_entity.pdbx_description
1 polymer ?
#
loop_
_entity_poly.entity_id
_entity_poly.type
_entity_poly.pdbx_seq_one_letter_code
_entity_poly.pdbx_strand_id
1 'polypeptide(L)'
;LAALSTKPLFLALTALVGAYLLWYHLPASLEFYLHRSPSWTSSDPTMSSEHASAQGWHARANPHPSAASFAPTKDALVFAALLNAPTDPQGFTLALFEPDVAVDARGRVLQLRPKDFSRLAALAREAAQLPDTGSFMNAWRVAHDRTSQKIDRLFVKTPGGDVRETSVQGWHPEKKQLKTAVAGYQELPPVLQELFGKIQEGRTDFVRGQEENEDLISQVKTLVGN
;
A
#
# COMPACT_ATOMS: atom_id res chain seq x y z
N LEU A 1 -37.94 64.18 55.68
CA LEU A 1 -38.74 63.14 55.01
C LEU A 1 -37.79 62.30 54.15
N ALA A 2 -37.27 61.23 54.75
CA ALA A 2 -36.54 60.18 54.07
C ALA A 2 -37.56 59.06 53.76
N ALA A 3 -37.61 58.59 52.52
CA ALA A 3 -38.45 57.46 52.12
C ALA A 3 -37.57 56.26 51.79
N LEU A 4 -37.91 55.16 52.45
CA LEU A 4 -37.21 53.88 52.50
C LEU A 4 -37.16 53.15 51.15
N SER A 5 -35.99 52.57 50.91
CA SER A 5 -35.73 51.22 50.40
C SER A 5 -36.96 50.31 50.24
N THR A 6 -37.16 49.80 49.02
CA THR A 6 -37.68 48.45 48.77
C THR A 6 -37.49 48.13 47.29
N LYS A 7 -36.56 47.21 46.99
CA LYS A 7 -36.62 46.19 45.92
C LYS A 7 -35.26 45.50 45.70
N PRO A 8 -34.87 44.54 46.56
CA PRO A 8 -33.97 43.46 46.15
C PRO A 8 -34.68 42.10 46.22
N LEU A 9 -36.00 42.05 46.03
CA LEU A 9 -36.80 40.84 46.31
C LEU A 9 -37.38 40.14 45.06
N PHE A 10 -37.42 40.80 43.90
CA PHE A 10 -37.99 40.21 42.68
C PHE A 10 -36.99 39.39 41.85
N LEU A 11 -35.69 39.68 41.92
CA LEU A 11 -34.66 38.92 41.19
C LEU A 11 -34.23 37.63 41.91
N ALA A 12 -34.41 37.56 43.23
CA ALA A 12 -34.09 36.34 43.99
C ALA A 12 -35.14 35.23 43.81
N LEU A 13 -36.40 35.60 43.56
CA LEU A 13 -37.51 34.63 43.48
C LEU A 13 -37.50 33.81 42.17
N THR A 14 -37.05 34.40 41.05
CA THR A 14 -37.00 33.71 39.75
C THR A 14 -35.86 32.69 39.66
N ALA A 15 -34.73 32.94 40.33
CA ALA A 15 -33.62 31.99 40.39
C ALA A 15 -33.97 30.71 41.20
N LEU A 16 -34.80 30.84 42.24
CA LEU A 16 -35.23 29.72 43.07
C LEU A 16 -36.21 28.78 42.35
N VAL A 17 -37.11 29.32 41.52
CA VAL A 17 -38.07 28.50 40.74
C VAL A 17 -37.36 27.70 39.64
N GLY A 18 -36.33 28.27 39.00
CA GLY A 18 -35.52 27.57 37.99
C GLY A 18 -34.72 26.39 38.57
N ALA A 19 -34.13 26.56 39.76
CA ALA A 19 -33.42 25.49 40.46
C ALA A 19 -34.35 24.39 40.98
N TYR A 20 -35.57 24.74 41.41
CA TYR A 20 -36.58 23.78 41.88
C TYR A 20 -37.06 22.83 40.76
N LEU A 21 -37.26 23.35 39.54
CA LEU A 21 -37.71 22.53 38.40
C LEU A 21 -36.62 21.60 37.85
N LEU A 22 -35.35 22.00 37.93
CA LEU A 22 -34.21 21.16 37.55
C LEU A 22 -33.97 20.02 38.54
N TRP A 23 -34.32 20.19 39.82
CA TRP A 23 -34.15 19.16 40.85
C TRP A 23 -35.25 18.09 40.83
N TYR A 24 -36.49 18.44 40.46
CA TYR A 24 -37.64 17.52 40.52
C TYR A 24 -37.97 16.79 39.20
N HIS A 25 -37.33 17.12 38.08
CA HIS A 25 -37.56 16.47 36.78
C HIS A 25 -36.39 15.62 36.26
N LEU A 26 -35.39 15.33 37.09
CA LEU A 26 -34.41 14.30 36.80
C LEU A 26 -34.93 12.95 37.32
N PRO A 27 -35.20 11.95 36.45
CA PRO A 27 -35.47 10.60 36.91
C PRO A 27 -34.19 10.01 37.52
N ALA A 28 -34.12 10.06 38.85
CA ALA A 28 -33.23 9.24 39.64
C ALA A 28 -33.84 7.84 39.74
N SER A 29 -33.34 6.91 38.93
CA SER A 29 -33.39 5.49 39.29
C SER A 29 -32.06 4.85 38.89
N LEU A 30 -31.10 5.07 39.78
CA LEU A 30 -29.90 4.26 39.92
C LEU A 30 -30.21 3.28 41.06
N GLU A 31 -30.85 2.16 40.74
CA GLU A 31 -30.88 0.99 41.64
C GLU A 31 -30.49 -0.28 40.89
N PHE A 32 -29.30 -0.75 41.27
CA PHE A 32 -28.82 -2.11 41.35
C PHE A 32 -29.82 -3.22 40.99
N TYR A 33 -29.70 -3.72 39.75
CA TYR A 33 -29.91 -5.14 39.48
C TYR A 33 -28.59 -5.88 39.63
N LEU A 34 -28.52 -6.71 40.67
CA LEU A 34 -27.55 -7.78 40.80
C LEU A 34 -27.68 -8.75 39.61
N HIS A 35 -26.52 -9.08 39.04
CA HIS A 35 -26.19 -10.36 38.43
C HIS A 35 -27.05 -10.86 37.26
N ARG A 36 -26.66 -10.48 36.04
CA ARG A 36 -26.71 -11.39 34.89
C ARG A 36 -25.67 -10.99 33.86
N SER A 37 -24.60 -11.79 33.74
CA SER A 37 -23.55 -11.62 32.73
C SER A 37 -24.16 -11.61 31.32
N PRO A 38 -24.05 -10.53 30.54
CA PRO A 38 -24.25 -10.60 29.11
C PRO A 38 -22.92 -11.07 28.52
N SER A 39 -22.88 -12.34 28.11
CA SER A 39 -21.86 -12.86 27.23
C SER A 39 -21.63 -11.87 26.09
N TRP A 40 -20.37 -11.50 25.87
CA TRP A 40 -19.94 -10.82 24.66
C TRP A 40 -20.44 -11.60 23.43
N THR A 41 -21.44 -11.05 22.76
CA THR A 41 -21.69 -11.32 21.35
C THR A 41 -21.84 -9.98 20.67
N SER A 42 -20.73 -9.25 20.58
CA SER A 42 -20.54 -8.31 19.48
C SER A 42 -20.43 -9.16 18.22
N SER A 43 -21.58 -9.44 17.62
CA SER A 43 -21.66 -9.82 16.21
C SER A 43 -21.61 -8.51 15.42
N ASP A 44 -20.41 -7.95 15.32
CA ASP A 44 -20.06 -6.95 14.32
C ASP A 44 -19.58 -7.73 13.08
N PRO A 45 -20.42 -7.92 12.05
CA PRO A 45 -20.02 -8.70 10.88
C PRO A 45 -19.38 -7.72 9.90
N THR A 46 -18.12 -7.34 10.13
CA THR A 46 -17.04 -7.10 9.13
C THR A 46 -15.90 -6.27 9.73
N MET A 47 -15.10 -6.88 10.60
CA MET A 47 -13.65 -6.78 10.38
C MET A 47 -13.28 -7.69 9.21
N SER A 48 -13.73 -7.32 8.02
CA SER A 48 -13.01 -7.72 6.82
C SER A 48 -11.78 -6.84 6.77
N SER A 49 -10.71 -7.26 7.44
CA SER A 49 -9.35 -6.99 6.96
C SER A 49 -9.17 -7.76 5.65
N GLU A 50 -10.01 -7.47 4.66
CA GLU A 50 -9.67 -7.69 3.27
C GLU A 50 -8.42 -6.85 3.07
N HIS A 51 -7.26 -7.52 3.03
CA HIS A 51 -6.08 -6.99 2.38
C HIS A 51 -6.57 -6.39 1.08
N ALA A 52 -6.68 -5.06 1.05
CA ALA A 52 -7.23 -4.37 -0.07
C ALA A 52 -6.30 -4.61 -1.24
N SER A 53 -6.65 -5.59 -2.06
CA SER A 53 -5.76 -6.10 -3.07
C SER A 53 -5.55 -4.99 -4.08
N ALA A 54 -4.29 -4.57 -4.26
CA ALA A 54 -3.91 -3.71 -5.38
C ALA A 54 -3.97 -4.45 -6.72
N GLN A 55 -4.80 -5.49 -6.85
CA GLN A 55 -5.07 -6.18 -8.10
C GLN A 55 -5.89 -5.27 -9.00
N GLY A 56 -5.55 -5.17 -10.27
CA GLY A 56 -6.20 -4.27 -11.22
C GLY A 56 -5.86 -2.80 -10.96
N TRP A 57 -4.72 -2.51 -10.32
CA TRP A 57 -4.29 -1.14 -10.05
C TRP A 57 -4.08 -0.39 -11.37
N HIS A 58 -3.53 -1.06 -12.39
CA HIS A 58 -3.19 -0.44 -13.67
C HIS A 58 -4.45 0.03 -14.41
N ALA A 59 -5.47 -0.83 -14.50
CA ALA A 59 -6.76 -0.50 -15.12
C ALA A 59 -7.54 0.60 -14.38
N ARG A 60 -7.25 0.82 -13.09
CA ARG A 60 -7.89 1.84 -12.26
C ARG A 60 -7.13 3.15 -12.19
N ALA A 61 -5.90 3.19 -12.69
CA ALA A 61 -5.05 4.36 -12.69
C ALA A 61 -5.49 5.34 -13.79
N ASN A 62 -5.23 6.63 -13.56
CA ASN A 62 -5.50 7.68 -14.54
C ASN A 62 -4.18 8.24 -15.06
N PRO A 63 -4.14 8.88 -16.23
CA PRO A 63 -2.97 9.67 -16.63
C PRO A 63 -2.64 10.72 -15.56
N HIS A 64 -1.36 10.84 -15.21
CA HIS A 64 -0.92 11.83 -14.24
C HIS A 64 -1.11 13.25 -14.80
N PRO A 65 -1.70 14.22 -14.05
CA PRO A 65 -1.98 15.57 -14.56
C PRO A 65 -0.75 16.31 -15.11
N SER A 66 0.43 16.00 -14.58
CA SER A 66 1.71 16.56 -15.00
C SER A 66 2.62 15.53 -15.68
N ALA A 67 2.04 14.55 -16.39
CA ALA A 67 2.81 13.49 -17.05
C ALA A 67 3.92 14.02 -17.97
N ALA A 68 3.65 15.10 -18.71
CA ALA A 68 4.61 15.69 -19.66
C ALA A 68 5.84 16.33 -18.99
N SER A 69 5.75 16.72 -17.73
CA SER A 69 6.83 17.37 -16.98
C SER A 69 7.31 16.52 -15.80
N PHE A 70 6.91 15.24 -15.74
CA PHE A 70 7.33 14.34 -14.67
C PHE A 70 8.83 14.05 -14.81
N ALA A 71 9.57 14.27 -13.73
CA ALA A 71 10.99 13.96 -13.65
C ALA A 71 11.22 12.96 -12.49
N PRO A 72 11.64 11.72 -12.77
CA PRO A 72 11.87 10.73 -11.74
C PRO A 72 13.10 11.11 -10.91
N THR A 73 13.01 10.94 -9.59
CA THR A 73 14.13 11.20 -8.68
C THR A 73 14.40 10.00 -7.80
N LYS A 74 15.66 9.81 -7.40
CA LYS A 74 16.03 8.78 -6.42
C LYS A 74 15.36 9.02 -5.07
N ASP A 75 15.05 10.28 -4.75
CA ASP A 75 14.40 10.65 -3.50
C ASP A 75 12.95 10.20 -3.43
N ALA A 76 12.19 10.37 -4.52
CA ALA A 76 10.81 9.93 -4.62
C ALA A 76 10.66 8.43 -4.95
N LEU A 77 11.72 7.74 -5.41
CA LEU A 77 11.65 6.33 -5.79
C LEU A 77 11.23 5.44 -4.62
N VAL A 78 10.14 4.69 -4.80
CA VAL A 78 9.72 3.62 -3.89
C VAL A 78 10.34 2.30 -4.36
N PHE A 79 10.05 1.91 -5.60
CA PHE A 79 10.70 0.77 -6.25
C PHE A 79 10.68 0.88 -7.77
N ALA A 80 11.56 0.13 -8.43
CA ALA A 80 11.49 -0.15 -9.87
C ALA A 80 11.51 -1.66 -10.12
N ALA A 81 10.81 -2.11 -11.13
CA ALA A 81 10.78 -3.49 -11.59
C ALA A 81 11.31 -3.56 -13.03
N LEU A 82 12.41 -4.30 -13.20
CA LEU A 82 13.00 -4.58 -14.50
C LEU A 82 12.77 -6.04 -14.89
N LEU A 83 12.98 -6.34 -16.15
CA LEU A 83 12.86 -7.66 -16.74
C LEU A 83 14.21 -8.06 -17.34
N ASN A 84 14.65 -9.28 -17.02
CA ASN A 84 15.73 -9.94 -17.72
C ASN A 84 15.18 -11.20 -18.39
N ALA A 85 15.02 -11.13 -19.71
CA ALA A 85 14.55 -12.22 -20.55
C ALA A 85 15.42 -12.35 -21.81
N PRO A 86 15.50 -13.53 -22.46
CA PRO A 86 16.34 -13.72 -23.65
C PRO A 86 16.09 -12.71 -24.78
N THR A 87 14.85 -12.28 -24.96
CA THR A 87 14.45 -11.30 -25.99
C THR A 87 14.43 -9.86 -25.49
N ASP A 88 14.61 -9.64 -24.18
CA ASP A 88 14.54 -8.34 -23.52
C ASP A 88 15.39 -8.37 -22.22
N PRO A 89 16.74 -8.35 -22.33
CA PRO A 89 17.64 -8.59 -21.21
C PRO A 89 17.68 -7.42 -20.20
N GLN A 90 17.19 -6.25 -20.61
CA GLN A 90 17.12 -5.03 -19.80
C GLN A 90 15.71 -4.39 -19.91
N GLY A 91 14.68 -5.21 -19.96
CA GLY A 91 13.30 -4.75 -20.07
C GLY A 91 12.88 -3.89 -18.88
N PHE A 92 11.97 -2.95 -19.13
CA PHE A 92 11.32 -2.18 -18.08
C PHE A 92 9.90 -2.69 -17.85
N THR A 93 9.49 -2.85 -16.61
CA THR A 93 8.14 -3.31 -16.28
C THR A 93 7.30 -2.21 -15.64
N LEU A 94 7.77 -1.64 -14.53
CA LEU A 94 7.18 -0.44 -13.95
C LEU A 94 8.11 0.19 -12.91
N ALA A 95 7.82 1.41 -12.51
CA ALA A 95 8.38 2.02 -11.30
C ALA A 95 7.32 2.79 -10.54
N LEU A 96 7.50 2.90 -9.23
CA LEU A 96 6.59 3.56 -8.29
C LEU A 96 7.34 4.69 -7.58
N PHE A 97 6.71 5.85 -7.50
CA PHE A 97 7.26 7.07 -6.91
C PHE A 97 6.25 7.72 -5.96
N GLU A 98 6.74 8.25 -4.84
CA GLU A 98 5.95 9.08 -3.94
C GLU A 98 5.46 10.37 -4.65
N PRO A 99 4.25 10.87 -4.32
CA PRO A 99 3.32 10.30 -3.34
C PRO A 99 2.44 9.15 -3.87
N ASP A 100 2.17 9.09 -5.17
CA ASP A 100 1.25 8.09 -5.76
C ASP A 100 1.37 7.98 -7.29
N VAL A 101 2.60 8.04 -7.80
CA VAL A 101 2.89 7.99 -9.24
C VAL A 101 3.46 6.64 -9.63
N ALA A 102 2.98 6.06 -10.72
CA ALA A 102 3.66 4.95 -11.39
C ALA A 102 4.11 5.33 -12.80
N VAL A 103 5.20 4.74 -13.25
CA VAL A 103 5.62 4.72 -14.66
C VAL A 103 5.50 3.29 -15.13
N ASP A 104 4.71 3.02 -16.16
CA ASP A 104 4.50 1.66 -16.68
C ASP A 104 5.47 1.28 -17.81
N ALA A 105 5.41 0.04 -18.31
CA ALA A 105 6.34 -0.47 -19.31
C ALA A 105 6.40 0.35 -20.60
N ARG A 106 5.35 1.11 -20.92
CA ARG A 106 5.30 2.00 -22.10
C ARG A 106 5.85 3.40 -21.82
N GLY A 107 6.24 3.69 -20.58
CA GLY A 107 6.68 5.01 -20.16
C GLY A 107 5.53 5.97 -19.84
N ARG A 108 4.30 5.45 -19.66
CA ARG A 108 3.16 6.29 -19.27
C ARG A 108 3.26 6.62 -17.80
N VAL A 109 3.08 7.90 -17.48
CA VAL A 109 3.03 8.39 -16.09
C VAL A 109 1.58 8.34 -15.61
N LEU A 110 1.35 7.51 -14.60
CA LEU A 110 0.03 7.18 -14.09
C LEU A 110 -0.12 7.66 -12.65
N GLN A 111 -1.28 8.26 -12.36
CA GLN A 111 -1.76 8.59 -11.03
C GLN A 111 -2.48 7.38 -10.44
N LEU A 112 -1.95 6.81 -9.36
CA LEU A 112 -2.56 5.69 -8.66
C LEU A 112 -3.60 6.18 -7.66
N ARG A 113 -4.50 5.27 -7.28
CA ARG A 113 -5.34 5.48 -6.09
C ARG A 113 -4.46 5.31 -4.84
N PRO A 114 -4.66 6.12 -3.79
CA PRO A 114 -3.84 6.05 -2.57
C PRO A 114 -3.78 4.63 -1.95
N LYS A 115 -4.88 3.88 -2.03
CA LYS A 115 -4.98 2.50 -1.53
C LYS A 115 -4.10 1.53 -2.33
N ASP A 116 -4.08 1.67 -3.65
CA ASP A 116 -3.28 0.83 -4.55
C ASP A 116 -1.79 1.14 -4.35
N PHE A 117 -1.43 2.42 -4.31
CA PHE A 117 -0.07 2.87 -4.01
C PHE A 117 0.42 2.32 -2.67
N SER A 118 -0.33 2.54 -1.59
CA SER A 118 0.06 2.14 -0.24
C SER A 118 0.29 0.63 -0.14
N ARG A 119 -0.54 -0.18 -0.81
CA ARG A 119 -0.37 -1.64 -0.80
C ARG A 119 0.84 -2.08 -1.60
N LEU A 120 1.09 -1.52 -2.79
CA LEU A 120 2.29 -1.84 -3.58
C LEU A 120 3.57 -1.44 -2.85
N ALA A 121 3.58 -0.23 -2.26
CA ALA A 121 4.71 0.27 -1.47
C ALA A 121 4.97 -0.58 -0.21
N ALA A 122 3.91 -1.05 0.47
CA ALA A 122 4.04 -1.96 1.61
C ALA A 122 4.62 -3.31 1.21
N LEU A 123 4.08 -3.94 0.15
CA LEU A 123 4.58 -5.20 -0.39
C LEU A 123 6.05 -5.11 -0.81
N ALA A 124 6.46 -4.01 -1.46
CA ALA A 124 7.84 -3.79 -1.85
C ALA A 124 8.77 -3.68 -0.63
N ARG A 125 8.37 -2.96 0.42
CA ARG A 125 9.13 -2.86 1.67
C ARG A 125 9.24 -4.21 2.38
N GLU A 126 8.15 -4.98 2.45
CA GLU A 126 8.17 -6.35 3.00
C GLU A 126 9.09 -7.28 2.19
N ALA A 127 9.04 -7.20 0.85
CA ALA A 127 9.91 -7.98 -0.02
C ALA A 127 11.41 -7.62 0.14
N ALA A 128 11.71 -6.36 0.45
CA ALA A 128 13.07 -5.91 0.73
C ALA A 128 13.62 -6.46 2.07
N GLN A 129 12.76 -6.91 2.99
CA GLN A 129 13.18 -7.51 4.26
C GLN A 129 13.50 -9.01 4.15
N LEU A 130 13.20 -9.63 3.00
CA LEU A 130 13.48 -11.05 2.79
C LEU A 130 14.98 -11.31 2.74
N PRO A 131 15.43 -12.51 3.15
CA PRO A 131 16.83 -12.88 3.14
C PRO A 131 17.39 -12.92 1.72
N ASP A 132 18.70 -12.70 1.60
CA ASP A 132 19.38 -12.89 0.32
C ASP A 132 19.40 -14.38 -0.05
N THR A 133 19.14 -14.65 -1.32
CA THR A 133 19.14 -15.99 -1.89
C THR A 133 20.54 -16.54 -2.12
N GLY A 134 21.57 -15.67 -2.13
CA GLY A 134 22.94 -16.00 -2.56
C GLY A 134 23.06 -16.40 -4.04
N SER A 135 21.98 -16.25 -4.82
CA SER A 135 21.93 -16.62 -6.23
C SER A 135 22.14 -15.39 -7.12
N PHE A 136 22.45 -15.64 -8.40
CA PHE A 136 22.54 -14.59 -9.42
C PHE A 136 21.31 -13.67 -9.39
N MET A 137 21.53 -12.35 -9.36
CA MET A 137 20.50 -11.30 -9.27
C MET A 137 19.58 -11.41 -8.05
N ASN A 138 20.05 -12.06 -6.98
CA ASN A 138 19.25 -12.32 -5.78
C ASN A 138 17.88 -12.99 -6.09
N ALA A 139 17.88 -13.95 -7.02
CA ALA A 139 16.65 -14.50 -7.58
C ALA A 139 16.07 -15.67 -6.75
N TRP A 140 14.83 -15.52 -6.34
CA TRP A 140 13.97 -16.59 -5.87
C TRP A 140 13.48 -17.41 -7.07
N ARG A 141 13.90 -18.67 -7.17
CA ARG A 141 13.69 -19.49 -8.37
C ARG A 141 12.51 -20.43 -8.19
N VAL A 142 11.39 -20.12 -8.84
CA VAL A 142 10.23 -21.01 -8.88
C VAL A 142 10.56 -22.25 -9.72
N ALA A 143 10.10 -23.42 -9.29
CA ALA A 143 10.29 -24.68 -9.98
C ALA A 143 9.35 -24.77 -11.19
N HIS A 144 9.95 -25.02 -12.37
CA HIS A 144 9.25 -25.24 -13.64
C HIS A 144 9.84 -26.45 -14.36
N ASP A 145 9.02 -27.09 -15.20
CA ASP A 145 9.43 -28.24 -16.01
C ASP A 145 10.44 -27.87 -17.10
N ARG A 146 10.45 -26.59 -17.51
CA ARG A 146 11.35 -26.04 -18.54
C ARG A 146 12.38 -25.10 -17.92
N THR A 147 13.59 -25.14 -18.48
CA THR A 147 14.68 -24.20 -18.15
C THR A 147 14.47 -22.83 -18.78
N SER A 148 15.32 -21.85 -18.45
CA SER A 148 15.37 -20.51 -19.06
C SER A 148 14.12 -19.63 -18.84
N GLN A 149 13.60 -19.61 -17.62
CA GLN A 149 12.54 -18.67 -17.24
C GLN A 149 13.09 -17.24 -17.12
N LYS A 150 12.26 -16.26 -17.47
CA LYS A 150 12.54 -14.83 -17.26
C LYS A 150 12.80 -14.54 -15.78
N ILE A 151 13.58 -13.48 -15.52
CA ILE A 151 13.84 -12.97 -14.17
C ILE A 151 13.23 -11.58 -14.08
N ASP A 152 12.19 -11.44 -13.28
CA ASP A 152 11.67 -10.14 -12.88
C ASP A 152 12.54 -9.64 -11.71
N ARG A 153 13.11 -8.44 -11.83
CA ARG A 153 14.07 -7.85 -10.88
C ARG A 153 13.44 -6.67 -10.16
N LEU A 154 13.24 -6.76 -8.86
CA LEU A 154 12.68 -5.68 -8.04
C LEU A 154 13.81 -4.93 -7.33
N PHE A 155 13.82 -3.61 -7.49
CA PHE A 155 14.76 -2.69 -6.86
C PHE A 155 13.99 -1.79 -5.91
N VAL A 156 14.18 -1.96 -4.60
CA VAL A 156 13.44 -1.22 -3.58
C VAL A 156 14.37 -0.24 -2.89
N LYS A 157 13.94 1.02 -2.76
CA LYS A 157 14.68 2.00 -1.96
C LYS A 157 14.55 1.65 -0.48
N THR A 158 15.68 1.48 0.18
CA THR A 158 15.76 1.24 1.62
C THR A 158 15.68 2.57 2.39
N PRO A 159 15.31 2.55 3.68
CA PRO A 159 15.35 3.75 4.52
C PRO A 159 16.72 4.46 4.57
N GLY A 160 17.82 3.73 4.34
CA GLY A 160 19.18 4.28 4.27
C GLY A 160 19.52 4.97 2.94
N GLY A 161 18.63 4.94 1.95
CA GLY A 161 18.86 5.54 0.62
C GLY A 161 19.52 4.61 -0.40
N ASP A 162 19.99 3.45 0.03
CA ASP A 162 20.46 2.38 -0.86
C ASP A 162 19.29 1.68 -1.55
N VAL A 163 19.58 1.07 -2.70
CA VAL A 163 18.60 0.28 -3.46
C VAL A 163 18.92 -1.20 -3.28
N ARG A 164 17.96 -1.97 -2.76
CA ARG A 164 18.08 -3.41 -2.56
C ARG A 164 17.41 -4.16 -3.70
N GLU A 165 18.14 -5.10 -4.30
CA GLU A 165 17.63 -5.98 -5.36
C GLU A 165 17.08 -7.28 -4.77
N THR A 166 15.83 -7.62 -5.11
CA THR A 166 15.20 -8.92 -4.86
C THR A 166 14.55 -9.37 -6.17
N SER A 167 14.86 -10.56 -6.67
CA SER A 167 14.34 -11.00 -7.97
C SER A 167 13.50 -12.26 -7.86
N VAL A 168 12.61 -12.48 -8.82
CA VAL A 168 11.89 -13.76 -8.96
C VAL A 168 12.14 -14.30 -10.37
N GLN A 169 12.65 -15.52 -10.43
CA GLN A 169 12.79 -16.24 -11.69
C GLN A 169 11.58 -17.16 -11.89
N GLY A 170 10.89 -16.97 -13.01
CA GLY A 170 9.74 -17.79 -13.38
C GLY A 170 8.53 -17.57 -12.47
N TRP A 171 8.16 -16.35 -12.16
CA TRP A 171 6.91 -16.12 -11.42
C TRP A 171 5.71 -16.76 -12.16
N HIS A 172 4.81 -17.40 -11.40
CA HIS A 172 3.59 -18.03 -11.92
C HIS A 172 2.46 -17.89 -10.90
N PRO A 173 1.20 -17.67 -11.32
CA PRO A 173 0.08 -17.48 -10.37
C PRO A 173 -0.16 -18.69 -9.45
N GLU A 174 0.11 -19.90 -9.94
CA GLU A 174 -0.19 -21.15 -9.22
C GLU A 174 1.05 -21.91 -8.72
N LYS A 175 2.23 -21.69 -9.32
CA LYS A 175 3.44 -22.44 -8.96
C LYS A 175 4.20 -21.66 -7.91
N LYS A 176 4.32 -22.23 -6.71
CA LYS A 176 5.02 -21.59 -5.58
C LYS A 176 6.26 -22.35 -5.15
N GLN A 177 6.37 -23.64 -5.44
CA GLN A 177 7.53 -24.44 -5.04
C GLN A 177 8.84 -23.82 -5.58
N LEU A 178 9.83 -23.62 -4.71
CA LEU A 178 11.15 -23.18 -5.11
C LEU A 178 11.98 -24.36 -5.61
N LYS A 179 12.83 -24.12 -6.62
CA LYS A 179 13.79 -25.09 -7.12
C LYS A 179 14.84 -25.48 -6.06
N THR A 180 15.18 -24.53 -5.20
CA THR A 180 16.09 -24.71 -4.06
C THR A 180 15.55 -23.89 -2.90
N ALA A 181 15.52 -24.48 -1.72
CA ALA A 181 15.08 -23.78 -0.53
C ALA A 181 16.00 -22.59 -0.22
N VAL A 182 15.41 -21.48 0.19
CA VAL A 182 16.16 -20.27 0.59
C VAL A 182 15.84 -19.99 2.04
N ALA A 183 16.83 -19.95 2.93
CA ALA A 183 16.64 -19.60 4.35
C ALA A 183 15.45 -20.33 5.03
N GLY A 184 15.22 -21.60 4.69
CA GLY A 184 14.11 -22.41 5.23
C GLY A 184 12.79 -22.33 4.45
N TYR A 185 12.66 -21.41 3.50
CA TYR A 185 11.50 -21.33 2.60
C TYR A 185 11.60 -22.40 1.51
N GLN A 186 10.59 -23.28 1.45
CA GLN A 186 10.42 -24.26 0.37
C GLN A 186 9.55 -23.70 -0.77
N GLU A 187 8.68 -22.75 -0.46
CA GLU A 187 7.81 -22.08 -1.40
C GLU A 187 8.17 -20.60 -1.51
N LEU A 188 7.79 -19.97 -2.62
CA LEU A 188 7.93 -18.55 -2.85
C LEU A 188 7.16 -17.80 -1.74
N PRO A 189 7.82 -16.91 -0.99
CA PRO A 189 7.16 -16.11 0.04
C PRO A 189 5.87 -15.45 -0.48
N PRO A 190 4.76 -15.48 0.28
CA PRO A 190 3.49 -14.90 -0.16
C PRO A 190 3.59 -13.45 -0.61
N VAL A 191 4.47 -12.65 0.01
CA VAL A 191 4.73 -11.27 -0.40
C VAL A 191 5.29 -11.17 -1.82
N LEU A 192 6.21 -12.05 -2.21
CA LEU A 192 6.75 -12.09 -3.57
C LEU A 192 5.69 -12.63 -4.54
N GLN A 193 4.94 -13.65 -4.14
CA GLN A 193 3.85 -14.19 -4.94
C GLN A 193 2.83 -13.09 -5.30
N GLU A 194 2.39 -12.32 -4.31
CA GLU A 194 1.42 -11.23 -4.49
C GLU A 194 2.02 -10.06 -5.28
N LEU A 195 3.18 -9.54 -4.86
CA LEU A 195 3.78 -8.35 -5.46
C LEU A 195 4.12 -8.59 -6.94
N PHE A 196 4.78 -9.69 -7.27
CA PHE A 196 5.22 -9.95 -8.64
C PHE A 196 4.04 -10.19 -9.59
N GLY A 197 2.91 -10.70 -9.09
CA GLY A 197 1.67 -10.77 -9.86
C GLY A 197 1.11 -9.40 -10.21
N LYS A 198 1.12 -8.47 -9.25
CA LYS A 198 0.68 -7.08 -9.48
C LYS A 198 1.64 -6.31 -10.38
N ILE A 199 2.94 -6.60 -10.30
CA ILE A 199 3.96 -6.00 -11.16
C ILE A 199 3.70 -6.34 -12.63
N GLN A 200 3.18 -7.53 -12.95
CA GLN A 200 2.87 -7.89 -14.34
C GLN A 200 1.85 -6.94 -14.99
N GLU A 201 0.95 -6.33 -14.20
CA GLU A 201 -0.02 -5.37 -14.73
C GLU A 201 0.64 -4.12 -15.33
N GLY A 202 1.88 -3.78 -14.93
CA GLY A 202 2.65 -2.69 -15.53
C GLY A 202 3.03 -2.94 -17.00
N ARG A 203 2.91 -4.18 -17.48
CA ARG A 203 3.10 -4.55 -18.89
C ARG A 203 1.79 -4.76 -19.65
N THR A 204 0.65 -4.37 -19.08
CA THR A 204 -0.64 -4.43 -19.78
C THR A 204 -0.56 -3.61 -21.07
N ASP A 205 -0.93 -4.23 -22.19
CA ASP A 205 -0.86 -3.68 -23.55
C ASP A 205 0.55 -3.30 -24.04
N PHE A 206 1.62 -3.76 -23.37
CA PHE A 206 2.98 -3.48 -23.81
C PHE A 206 3.37 -4.34 -25.01
N VAL A 207 3.82 -3.67 -26.07
CA VAL A 207 4.51 -4.28 -27.21
C VAL A 207 5.87 -3.62 -27.32
N ARG A 208 6.92 -4.44 -27.43
CA ARG A 208 8.29 -3.94 -27.56
C ARG A 208 8.44 -3.07 -28.82
N GLY A 209 9.10 -1.92 -28.69
CA GLY A 209 9.24 -0.93 -29.75
C GLY A 209 8.04 0.03 -29.88
N GLN A 210 7.10 -0.01 -28.93
CA GLN A 210 5.95 0.90 -28.84
C GLN A 210 5.93 1.68 -27.51
N GLU A 211 7.12 1.88 -26.94
CA GLU A 211 7.37 2.80 -25.85
C GLU A 211 6.98 4.22 -26.26
N GLU A 212 6.20 4.90 -25.42
CA GLU A 212 5.78 6.29 -25.64
C GLU A 212 6.83 7.29 -25.13
N ASN A 213 7.67 6.87 -24.17
CA ASN A 213 8.69 7.71 -23.55
C ASN A 213 9.92 6.89 -23.12
N GLU A 214 10.80 6.59 -24.09
CA GLU A 214 12.03 5.83 -23.84
C GLU A 214 13.02 6.57 -22.94
N ASP A 215 13.10 7.90 -23.05
CA ASP A 215 13.99 8.73 -22.23
C ASP A 215 13.62 8.64 -20.75
N LEU A 216 12.32 8.72 -20.42
CA LEU A 216 11.84 8.53 -19.06
C LEU A 216 12.18 7.15 -18.52
N ILE A 217 11.97 6.10 -19.32
CA ILE A 217 12.33 4.72 -18.95
C ILE A 217 13.84 4.62 -18.65
N SER A 218 14.68 5.23 -19.48
CA SER A 218 16.13 5.24 -19.31
C SER A 218 16.56 5.99 -18.03
N GLN A 219 15.93 7.13 -17.73
CA GLN A 219 16.14 7.86 -16.48
C GLN A 219 15.79 6.99 -15.27
N VAL A 220 14.65 6.28 -15.30
CA VAL A 220 14.25 5.38 -14.20
C VAL A 220 15.25 4.23 -14.01
N LYS A 221 15.72 3.60 -15.09
CA LYS A 221 16.75 2.55 -15.01
C LYS A 221 18.05 3.05 -14.39
N THR A 222 18.46 4.27 -14.75
CA THR A 222 19.64 4.93 -14.18
C THR A 222 19.53 5.09 -12.66
N LEU A 223 18.33 5.39 -12.12
CA LEU A 223 18.13 5.51 -10.67
C LEU A 223 18.46 4.23 -9.89
N VAL A 224 18.35 3.07 -10.55
CA VAL A 224 18.63 1.75 -9.97
C VAL A 224 19.90 1.11 -10.55
N GLY A 225 20.76 1.92 -11.19
CA GLY A 225 22.07 1.48 -11.67
C GLY A 225 22.03 0.50 -12.85
N ASN A 226 21.02 0.59 -13.72
CA ASN A 226 20.90 -0.23 -14.94
C ASN A 226 20.78 0.62 -16.20
#